data_AF-A0A504YAY6-F1
#
_entry.id   AF-A0A504YAY6-F1
#
_cell.length_a   1.000
_cell.length_b   1.000
_cell.length_c   1.000
_cell.angle_alpha   90.00
_cell.angle_beta   90.00
_cell.angle_gamma   90.00
#
_symmetry.space_group_name_H-M   'P 1'
#
loop_
_entity.id
_entity.type
_entity.pdbx_description
1 polymer ?
#
loop_
_entity_poly.entity_id
_entity_poly.type
_entity_poly.pdbx_seq_one_letter_code
_entity_poly.pdbx_strand_id
1 'polypeptide(L)'
;MLGFRIDPMERLIYTEKQLFSLYQLYHSNPIFGVEVSQEPDHSPPELQDDETEDAYSEDLPNKRNTLEVYESEICHGSKNDAVYDYDLGLAVEPLPEGYRTRDLWNLFIE
;
A
#
# COMPACT_ATOMS: atom_id res chain seq x y z
N MET A 1 -24.90 6.08 6.85
CA MET A 1 -25.41 7.45 6.68
C MET A 1 -25.56 8.10 8.04
N LEU A 2 -25.03 9.31 8.25
CA LEU A 2 -25.22 10.08 9.47
C LEU A 2 -26.26 11.18 9.23
N GLY A 3 -27.17 11.40 10.18
CA GLY A 3 -28.19 12.44 10.11
C GLY A 3 -28.15 13.32 11.36
N PHE A 4 -28.30 14.64 11.18
CA PHE A 4 -28.19 15.64 12.24
C PHE A 4 -29.41 16.56 12.22
N ARG A 5 -29.85 17.00 13.40
CA ARG A 5 -30.95 17.96 13.57
C ARG A 5 -30.44 19.21 14.29
N ILE A 6 -30.76 20.38 13.74
CA ILE A 6 -30.40 21.68 14.30
C ILE A 6 -31.65 22.56 14.24
N ASP A 7 -32.06 23.10 15.38
CA ASP A 7 -33.15 24.07 15.50
C ASP A 7 -32.61 25.43 15.99
N PRO A 8 -33.13 26.56 15.50
CA PRO A 8 -34.14 26.70 14.44
C PRO A 8 -33.60 26.34 13.04
N MET A 9 -34.50 26.06 12.09
CA MET A 9 -34.19 25.67 10.70
C MET A 9 -33.21 26.60 9.98
N GLU A 10 -33.23 27.89 10.29
CA GLU A 10 -32.31 28.88 9.72
C GLU A 10 -30.85 28.55 10.03
N ARG A 11 -30.57 28.06 11.25
CA ARG A 11 -29.23 27.62 11.64
C ARG A 11 -28.80 26.38 10.89
N LEU A 12 -29.71 25.44 10.65
CA LEU A 12 -29.43 24.23 9.88
C LEU A 12 -28.97 24.59 8.47
N ILE A 13 -29.73 25.44 7.78
CA ILE A 13 -29.41 25.89 6.41
C ILE A 13 -28.09 26.67 6.38
N TYR A 14 -27.85 27.52 7.39
CA TYR A 14 -26.59 28.26 7.49
C TYR A 14 -25.40 27.32 7.68
N THR A 15 -25.49 26.37 8.60
CA THR A 15 -24.42 25.39 8.87
C THR A 15 -24.17 24.47 7.67
N GLU A 16 -25.21 24.04 6.97
CA GLU A 16 -25.08 23.26 5.73
C GLU A 16 -24.26 24.01 4.67
N LYS A 17 -24.58 25.28 4.43
CA LYS A 17 -23.83 26.12 3.46
C LYS A 17 -22.37 26.28 3.84
N GLN A 18 -22.09 26.50 5.13
CA GLN A 18 -20.71 26.63 5.62
C GLN A 18 -19.94 25.32 5.45
N LEU A 19 -20.55 24.19 5.81
CA LEU A 19 -19.95 22.87 5.66
C LEU A 19 -19.65 22.57 4.17
N PHE A 20 -20.60 22.87 3.29
CA PHE A 20 -20.44 22.64 1.85
C PHE A 20 -19.35 23.54 1.26
N SER A 21 -19.32 24.82 1.62
CA SER A 21 -18.26 25.74 1.18
C SER A 21 -16.88 25.28 1.66
N LEU A 22 -16.77 24.81 2.91
CA LEU A 22 -15.53 24.30 3.46
C LEU A 22 -15.10 23.01 2.75
N TYR A 23 -16.05 22.11 2.46
CA TYR A 23 -15.80 20.89 1.70
C TYR A 23 -15.28 21.19 0.29
N GLN A 24 -15.88 22.14 -0.42
CA GLN A 24 -15.41 22.56 -1.74
C GLN A 24 -13.98 23.12 -1.70
N LEU A 25 -13.68 23.96 -0.70
CA LEU A 25 -12.34 24.49 -0.50
C LEU A 25 -11.32 23.37 -0.19
N TYR A 26 -11.67 22.48 0.74
CA TYR A 26 -10.83 21.33 1.09
C TYR A 26 -10.59 20.41 -0.13
N HIS A 27 -11.60 20.17 -0.96
CA HIS A 27 -11.47 19.33 -2.14
C HIS A 27 -10.52 19.93 -3.20
N SER A 28 -10.42 21.26 -3.26
CA SER A 28 -9.48 21.93 -4.17
C SER A 28 -8.01 21.81 -3.72
N ASN A 29 -7.76 21.80 -2.41
CA ASN A 29 -6.43 21.60 -1.85
C ASN A 29 -6.52 20.83 -0.51
N PRO A 30 -6.50 19.48 -0.57
CA PRO A 30 -6.73 18.66 0.60
C PRO A 30 -5.57 18.72 1.57
N ILE A 31 -5.90 18.97 2.83
CA ILE A 31 -4.96 18.85 3.94
C ILE A 31 -4.99 17.38 4.39
N PHE A 32 -3.93 16.64 4.09
CA PHE A 32 -3.81 15.22 4.45
C PHE A 32 -3.31 14.97 5.87
N GLY A 33 -2.91 16.03 6.59
CA GLY A 33 -2.38 15.92 7.96
C GLY A 33 -0.98 15.29 8.02
N VAL A 34 -0.25 15.25 6.91
CA VAL A 34 1.14 14.80 6.88
C VAL A 34 2.03 15.91 7.40
N GLU A 35 2.60 15.71 8.57
CA GLU A 35 3.61 16.59 9.15
C GLU A 35 5.00 16.07 8.76
N VAL A 36 5.78 16.92 8.08
CA VAL A 36 7.19 16.59 7.80
C VAL A 36 8.03 17.22 8.91
N SER A 37 8.48 16.38 9.83
CA SER A 37 9.58 16.78 10.72
C SER A 37 10.85 16.78 9.87
N GLN A 38 11.50 17.94 9.73
CA GLN A 38 12.85 17.97 9.15
C GLN A 38 13.78 17.28 10.14
N GLU A 39 13.96 15.97 9.98
CA GLU A 39 15.18 15.33 10.45
C GLU A 39 16.35 15.97 9.69
N PRO A 40 17.51 16.22 10.33
CA PRO A 40 18.66 16.81 9.66
C PRO A 40 19.01 15.95 8.45
N ASP A 41 19.22 16.61 7.30
CA ASP A 41 19.46 16.01 5.98
C ASP A 41 20.21 14.67 6.05
N HIS A 42 19.45 13.58 6.08
CA HIS A 42 19.88 12.32 5.53
C HIS A 42 19.54 12.39 4.04
N SER A 43 20.21 13.29 3.32
CA SER A 43 20.21 13.19 1.87
C SER A 43 20.63 11.75 1.54
N PRO A 44 19.83 10.99 0.77
CA PRO A 44 20.36 9.77 0.19
C PRO A 44 21.65 10.15 -0.54
N PRO A 45 22.71 9.31 -0.51
CA PRO A 45 23.90 9.60 -1.30
C PRO A 45 23.45 9.92 -2.71
N GLU A 46 23.98 11.02 -3.28
CA GLU A 46 23.81 11.30 -4.72
C GLU A 46 24.15 10.00 -5.43
N LEU A 47 23.13 9.34 -5.97
CA LEU A 47 23.35 8.27 -6.93
C LEU A 47 24.07 8.99 -8.06
N GLN A 48 25.38 8.80 -8.14
CA GLN A 48 26.10 9.11 -9.35
C GLN A 48 25.34 8.34 -10.42
N ASP A 49 24.71 9.07 -11.34
CA ASP A 49 24.29 8.52 -12.61
C ASP A 49 25.57 7.96 -13.23
N ASP A 50 25.85 6.69 -12.94
CA ASP A 50 26.77 5.92 -13.75
C ASP A 50 26.01 5.85 -15.08
N GLU A 51 26.38 6.73 -16.02
CA GLU A 51 26.00 6.64 -17.42
C GLU A 51 26.66 5.37 -17.98
N THR A 52 26.25 4.20 -17.47
CA THR A 52 26.31 2.98 -18.25
C THR A 52 25.29 3.18 -19.35
N GLU A 53 25.82 3.57 -20.51
CA GLU A 53 25.22 3.51 -21.83
C GLU A 53 24.85 2.04 -22.12
N ASP A 54 23.94 1.49 -21.33
CA ASP A 54 23.31 0.22 -21.60
C ASP A 54 22.44 0.46 -22.81
N ALA A 55 22.88 -0.08 -23.94
CA ALA A 55 22.12 -0.20 -25.16
C ALA A 55 20.85 -1.00 -24.89
N TYR A 56 19.84 -0.36 -24.31
CA TYR A 56 18.46 -0.84 -24.29
C TYR A 56 17.99 -0.83 -25.73
N SER A 57 18.09 -2.01 -26.35
CA SER A 57 17.48 -2.28 -27.65
C SER A 57 16.03 -1.80 -27.58
N GLU A 58 15.65 -0.91 -28.50
CA GLU A 58 14.28 -0.42 -28.70
C GLU A 58 13.37 -1.54 -29.22
N ASP A 59 13.21 -2.59 -28.42
CA ASP A 59 12.20 -3.62 -28.59
C ASP A 59 11.66 -3.92 -27.20
N LEU A 60 11.00 -2.94 -26.58
CA LEU A 60 10.19 -3.17 -25.37
C LEU A 60 8.91 -3.89 -25.81
N PRO A 61 8.76 -5.21 -25.58
CA PRO A 61 7.46 -5.80 -25.73
C PRO A 61 6.65 -5.31 -24.53
N ASN A 62 5.74 -4.37 -24.80
CA ASN A 62 4.59 -4.08 -23.94
C ASN A 62 4.95 -3.49 -22.56
N LYS A 63 4.84 -2.15 -22.43
CA LYS A 63 4.87 -1.36 -21.18
C LYS A 63 3.84 -1.79 -20.09
N ARG A 64 3.17 -2.94 -20.26
CA ARG A 64 2.12 -3.47 -19.39
C ARG A 64 2.66 -4.20 -18.16
N ASN A 65 3.95 -4.51 -18.10
CA ASN A 65 4.53 -5.37 -17.06
C ASN A 65 5.53 -4.65 -16.13
N THR A 66 5.53 -3.31 -16.09
CA THR A 66 6.44 -2.57 -15.18
C THR A 66 6.12 -2.82 -13.70
N LEU A 67 4.87 -3.17 -13.37
CA LEU A 67 4.48 -3.48 -12.00
C LEU A 67 5.18 -4.76 -11.49
N GLU A 68 5.28 -5.78 -12.36
CA GLU A 68 5.93 -7.08 -12.04
C GLU A 68 7.38 -6.91 -11.58
N VAL A 69 8.08 -5.89 -12.09
CA VAL A 69 9.49 -5.60 -11.72
C VAL A 69 9.61 -5.04 -10.30
N TYR A 70 8.59 -4.35 -9.80
CA TYR A 70 8.55 -3.77 -8.44
C TYR A 70 7.71 -4.59 -7.47
N GLU A 71 7.25 -5.78 -7.88
CA GLU A 71 6.54 -6.68 -6.98
C GLU A 71 7.51 -7.24 -5.94
N SER A 72 7.30 -6.87 -4.67
CA SER A 72 7.93 -7.59 -3.57
C SER A 72 7.40 -9.03 -3.54
N GLU A 73 8.24 -10.02 -3.24
CA GLU A 73 7.86 -11.43 -3.17
C GLU A 73 6.66 -11.69 -2.24
N ILE A 74 6.44 -10.82 -1.24
CA ILE A 74 5.28 -10.81 -0.32
C ILE A 74 3.94 -10.63 -1.05
N CYS A 75 3.95 -10.11 -2.28
CA CYS A 75 2.76 -9.87 -3.10
C CYS A 75 2.41 -11.02 -4.04
N HIS A 76 3.14 -12.16 -4.02
CA HIS A 76 2.76 -13.39 -4.74
C HIS A 76 1.54 -14.10 -4.13
N GLY A 77 0.64 -13.32 -3.53
CA GLY A 77 -0.61 -13.76 -2.95
C GLY A 77 -1.54 -14.27 -4.04
N SER A 78 -1.49 -15.57 -4.30
CA SER A 78 -2.73 -16.30 -4.20
C SER A 78 -3.31 -15.93 -2.83
N LYS A 79 -4.34 -15.07 -2.82
CA LYS A 79 -5.11 -14.66 -1.64
C LYS A 79 -5.87 -15.87 -1.11
N ASN A 80 -5.14 -16.92 -0.76
CA ASN A 80 -5.71 -18.09 -0.18
C ASN A 80 -6.16 -17.68 1.21
N ASP A 81 -7.38 -18.09 1.57
CA ASP A 81 -7.88 -17.84 2.91
C ASP A 81 -6.94 -18.49 3.92
N ALA A 82 -6.53 -17.73 4.93
CA ALA A 82 -5.64 -18.22 5.97
C ALA A 82 -6.26 -19.45 6.66
N VAL A 83 -5.47 -20.51 6.78
CA VAL A 83 -5.87 -21.78 7.39
C VAL A 83 -5.22 -21.91 8.77
N TYR A 84 -5.94 -22.49 9.72
CA TYR A 84 -5.38 -22.77 11.03
C TYR A 84 -4.42 -23.96 10.98
N ASP A 85 -3.16 -23.75 11.36
CA ASP A 85 -2.18 -24.81 11.52
C ASP A 85 -2.16 -25.29 12.99
N TYR A 86 -2.43 -26.57 13.19
CA TYR A 86 -2.44 -27.21 14.51
C TYR A 86 -1.03 -27.44 15.09
N ASP A 87 0.00 -27.58 14.27
CA ASP A 87 1.39 -27.74 14.73
C ASP A 87 1.94 -26.41 15.28
N LEU A 88 1.57 -25.28 14.66
CA LEU A 88 1.99 -23.94 15.08
C LEU A 88 1.01 -23.25 16.04
N GLY A 89 -0.26 -23.63 16.01
CA GLY A 89 -1.33 -22.98 16.76
C GLY A 89 -1.71 -21.59 16.23
N LEU A 90 -1.37 -21.28 14.98
CA LEU A 90 -1.54 -19.98 14.33
C LEU A 90 -2.29 -20.11 13.00
N ALA A 91 -2.84 -19.00 12.52
CA ALA A 91 -3.34 -18.91 11.15
C ALA A 91 -2.16 -18.69 10.18
N VAL A 92 -2.07 -19.52 9.15
CA VAL A 92 -0.99 -19.52 8.15
C VAL A 92 -1.57 -19.54 6.74
N GLU A 93 -0.75 -19.20 5.75
CA GLU A 93 -1.10 -19.46 4.35
C GLU A 93 -1.18 -20.97 4.10
N PRO A 94 -2.16 -21.47 3.31
CA PRO A 94 -2.19 -22.88 2.98
C PRO A 94 -0.96 -23.29 2.18
N LEU A 95 -0.36 -24.38 2.63
CA LEU A 95 0.82 -24.97 1.99
C LEU A 95 0.43 -25.63 0.66
N PRO A 96 1.36 -25.69 -0.32
CA PRO A 96 1.18 -26.48 -1.53
C PRO A 96 0.86 -27.95 -1.21
N GLU A 97 0.11 -28.61 -2.09
CA GLU A 97 -0.30 -30.00 -1.87
C GLU A 97 0.91 -30.91 -1.59
N GLY A 98 0.82 -31.69 -0.52
CA GLY A 98 1.85 -32.66 -0.14
C GLY A 98 2.95 -32.13 0.79
N TYR A 99 2.98 -30.82 1.09
CA TYR A 99 3.94 -30.24 2.02
C TYR A 99 3.36 -30.12 3.44
N ARG A 100 4.20 -30.32 4.45
CA ARG A 100 3.91 -29.99 5.85
C ARG A 100 4.81 -28.86 6.32
N THR A 101 4.36 -28.14 7.35
CA THR A 101 5.08 -27.02 7.96
C THR A 101 6.51 -27.39 8.39
N ARG A 102 6.73 -28.62 8.84
CA ARG A 102 8.05 -29.13 9.23
C ARG A 102 9.00 -29.29 8.05
N ASP A 103 8.47 -29.58 6.87
CA ASP A 103 9.28 -29.79 5.65
C ASP A 103 9.89 -28.47 5.17
N LEU A 104 9.23 -27.33 5.43
CA LEU A 104 9.76 -26.01 5.14
C LEU A 104 10.85 -25.55 6.13
N TRP A 105 10.83 -26.07 7.35
CA TRP A 105 11.75 -25.66 8.41
C TRP A 105 13.02 -26.51 8.48
N ASN A 106 12.93 -27.77 8.05
CA ASN A 106 14.06 -28.69 8.07
C ASN A 106 14.94 -28.48 6.83
N LEU A 107 16.12 -27.90 7.03
CA LEU A 107 17.16 -27.87 6.00
C LEU A 107 17.88 -29.22 5.99
N PHE A 108 17.74 -29.99 4.91
CA PHE A 108 18.63 -31.12 4.66
C PHE A 108 19.99 -30.57 4.24
N ILE A 109 20.91 -30.48 5.19
CA ILE A 109 22.33 -30.21 4.91
C ILE A 109 22.97 -31.59 4.69
N GLU A 110 23.35 -31.89 3.44
CA GLU A 110 24.31 -32.96 3.12
C GLU A 110 25.76 -32.49 3.34
#